data_AF-A0A953TF23-F1
#
_entry.id   AF-A0A953TF23-F1
#
_cell.length_a   1.000
_cell.length_b   1.000
_cell.length_c   1.000
_cell.angle_alpha   90.00
_cell.angle_beta   90.00
_cell.angle_gamma   90.00
#
_symmetry.space_group_name_H-M   'P 1'
#
loop_
_entity.id
_entity.type
_entity.pdbx_description
1 polymer ?
#
loop_
_entity_poly.entity_id
_entity_poly.type
_entity_poly.pdbx_seq_one_letter_code
_entity_poly.pdbx_strand_id
1 'polypeptide(L)'
;MANLEHLQILKGSVRIRKGPFGGESFPYFVKAWNQWREENPGIEPNLSEANLSGANLVAANLSKTDLSRALLSGDLRSLNLTGANLRGADLSGDLRGANLSRADLSGANLSHGNFSGADLSHSNLSRVNLSGSTLIGAIFDNARVEYTHFENVDLSNVKGIETTKHSGPSVIDIKTIYLSKGKIPAIFLRGAGVPDNFIVFMSSLVGASFEFYSCFISYSFKDQEFADRLFADLQTNGVRCWFAQHDMQAGKTVHEQIDTAIRLHERLLLIVSSASINSEWVKTEIAKARKREIKERKRVLFPIRLNISFDQLQEWECFDADRGKDSAREIREYYIPDFTGWKNHDKYQQEFKKLLRDLKKETTIAGAAEASGHELDE
;
A
#
# COMPACT_ATOMS: atom_id res chain seq x y z
N MET A 1 44.54 9.19 3.58
CA MET A 1 44.03 9.62 4.91
C MET A 1 42.89 10.62 4.72
N ALA A 2 41.77 10.18 4.14
CA ALA A 2 40.53 10.93 4.19
C ALA A 2 39.82 10.55 5.50
N ASN A 3 39.33 11.55 6.23
CA ASN A 3 38.83 11.47 7.60
C ASN A 3 37.88 10.29 7.86
N LEU A 4 38.42 9.24 8.48
CA LEU A 4 37.68 8.15 9.13
C LEU A 4 37.35 8.46 10.60
N GLU A 5 37.64 9.68 11.09
CA GLU A 5 37.40 10.07 12.50
C GLU A 5 35.91 10.12 12.90
N HIS A 6 34.98 10.13 11.93
CA HIS A 6 33.54 10.01 12.21
C HIS A 6 33.00 8.58 12.21
N LEU A 7 33.78 7.60 11.73
CA LEU A 7 33.45 6.18 11.81
C LEU A 7 34.26 5.55 12.95
N GLN A 8 33.85 5.84 14.20
CA GLN A 8 34.27 5.01 15.33
C GLN A 8 33.67 3.61 15.15
N ILE A 9 34.40 2.74 14.45
CA ILE A 9 34.24 1.30 14.53
C ILE A 9 34.81 0.88 15.89
N LEU A 10 34.11 1.24 16.97
CA LEU A 10 34.39 0.73 18.31
C LEU A 10 33.63 -0.58 18.47
N LYS A 11 34.36 -1.62 18.89
CA LYS A 11 33.87 -2.94 19.31
C LYS A 11 32.44 -2.86 19.86
N GLY A 12 31.46 -3.29 19.07
CA GLY A 12 30.10 -3.57 19.53
C GLY A 12 29.09 -2.41 19.52
N SER A 13 29.36 -1.24 18.93
CA SER A 13 28.28 -0.28 18.62
C SER A 13 28.70 0.73 17.55
N VAL A 14 28.23 0.56 16.31
CA VAL A 14 28.18 1.70 15.37
C VAL A 14 27.02 2.59 15.82
N ARG A 15 27.26 3.44 16.82
CA ARG A 15 26.36 4.55 17.11
C ARG A 15 26.51 5.58 16.00
N ILE A 16 25.65 5.52 14.99
CA ILE A 16 25.39 6.70 14.15
C ILE A 16 24.80 7.75 15.09
N ARG A 17 25.64 8.64 15.63
CA ARG A 17 25.18 9.76 16.44
C ARG A 17 24.18 10.56 15.59
N LYS A 18 22.95 10.68 16.06
CA LYS A 18 22.10 11.82 15.68
C LYS A 18 22.89 13.10 16.03
N GLY A 19 23.26 13.87 15.01
CA GLY A 19 24.05 15.11 15.12
C GLY A 19 24.14 15.87 13.79
N PRO A 20 24.45 17.17 13.80
CA PRO A 20 23.76 18.25 13.09
C PRO A 20 24.29 18.51 11.66
N PHE A 21 24.40 17.47 10.83
CA PHE A 21 24.90 17.64 9.47
C PHE A 21 23.76 17.72 8.47
N GLY A 22 23.35 18.97 8.23
CA GLY A 22 22.72 19.31 6.97
C GLY A 22 23.65 18.99 5.80
N GLY A 23 23.09 18.39 4.75
CA GLY A 23 23.52 18.66 3.38
C GLY A 23 24.80 18.04 2.83
N GLU A 24 25.62 17.28 3.57
CA GLU A 24 26.80 16.64 2.97
C GLU A 24 26.51 15.23 2.44
N SER A 25 26.13 15.18 1.16
CA SER A 25 26.29 14.09 0.18
C SER A 25 26.49 12.66 0.74
N PHE A 26 25.37 11.99 1.05
CA PHE A 26 25.27 10.52 1.27
C PHE A 26 26.05 9.61 0.29
N PRO A 27 26.27 9.95 -1.00
CA PRO A 27 27.10 9.13 -1.90
C PRO A 27 28.50 8.78 -1.38
N TYR A 28 29.10 9.59 -0.52
CA TYR A 28 30.46 9.34 -0.02
C TYR A 28 30.51 8.22 1.03
N PHE A 29 29.43 8.07 1.82
CA PHE A 29 29.35 7.04 2.86
C PHE A 29 29.33 5.63 2.28
N VAL A 30 28.45 5.36 1.31
CA VAL A 30 28.33 4.03 0.70
C VAL A 30 29.65 3.59 0.06
N LYS A 31 30.34 4.52 -0.62
CA LYS A 31 31.64 4.25 -1.23
C LYS A 31 32.69 3.88 -0.19
N ALA A 32 32.83 4.69 0.87
CA ALA A 32 33.78 4.42 1.94
C ALA A 32 33.47 3.11 2.68
N TRP A 33 32.19 2.83 2.94
CA TRP A 33 31.75 1.59 3.55
C TRP A 33 32.08 0.37 2.68
N ASN A 34 31.76 0.43 1.38
CA ASN A 34 32.02 -0.68 0.47
C ASN A 34 33.52 -0.94 0.34
N GLN A 35 34.35 0.11 0.24
CA GLN A 35 35.81 -0.04 0.26
C GLN A 35 36.29 -0.71 1.55
N TRP A 36 35.79 -0.26 2.71
CA TRP A 36 36.14 -0.88 3.99
C TRP A 36 35.73 -2.36 4.03
N ARG A 37 34.57 -2.74 3.45
CA ARG A 37 34.12 -4.14 3.35
C ARG A 37 35.01 -4.98 2.44
N GLU A 38 35.55 -4.41 1.36
CA GLU A 38 36.51 -5.08 0.48
C GLU A 38 37.84 -5.34 1.20
N GLU A 39 38.30 -4.37 2.00
CA GLU A 39 39.51 -4.49 2.81
C GLU A 39 39.32 -5.45 4.02
N ASN A 40 38.07 -5.68 4.45
CA ASN A 40 37.73 -6.45 5.65
C ASN A 40 36.65 -7.52 5.41
N PRO A 41 36.86 -8.49 4.49
CA PRO A 41 35.82 -9.42 4.06
C PRO A 41 35.37 -10.43 5.13
N GLY A 42 36.21 -10.66 6.15
CA GLY A 42 35.94 -11.58 7.26
C GLY A 42 35.26 -10.93 8.47
N ILE A 43 35.09 -9.61 8.48
CA ILE A 43 34.45 -8.92 9.61
C ILE A 43 32.93 -8.97 9.40
N GLU A 44 32.22 -9.47 10.40
CA GLU A 44 30.76 -9.40 10.51
C GLU A 44 30.41 -8.18 11.37
N PRO A 45 29.97 -7.05 10.78
CA PRO A 45 29.71 -5.85 11.54
C PRO A 45 28.43 -6.01 12.36
N ASN A 46 28.40 -5.37 13.53
CA ASN A 46 27.21 -5.31 14.36
C ASN A 46 26.55 -3.93 14.24
N LEU A 47 25.38 -3.92 13.60
CA LEU A 47 24.46 -2.80 13.45
C LEU A 47 23.07 -3.15 14.05
N SER A 48 23.01 -4.08 15.01
CA SER A 48 21.77 -4.46 15.69
C SER A 48 21.13 -3.24 16.34
N GLU A 49 19.82 -3.11 16.26
CA GLU A 49 19.03 -1.99 16.81
C GLU A 49 19.40 -0.60 16.24
N ALA A 50 20.21 -0.54 15.18
CA ALA A 50 20.57 0.71 14.54
C ALA A 50 19.35 1.37 13.88
N ASN A 51 19.25 2.69 14.00
CA ASN A 51 18.28 3.47 13.25
C ASN A 51 18.93 3.97 11.95
N LEU A 52 18.54 3.35 10.84
CA LEU A 52 18.96 3.67 9.47
C LEU A 52 17.76 4.19 8.64
N SER A 53 16.67 4.60 9.30
CA SER A 53 15.49 5.14 8.64
C SER A 53 15.83 6.39 7.84
N GLY A 54 15.36 6.44 6.58
CA GLY A 54 15.65 7.54 5.67
C GLY A 54 17.08 7.59 5.13
N ALA A 55 17.96 6.67 5.52
CA ALA A 55 19.30 6.58 4.93
C ALA A 55 19.22 6.19 3.45
N ASN A 56 20.10 6.76 2.63
CA ASN A 56 20.36 6.27 1.28
C ASN A 56 21.52 5.26 1.36
N LEU A 57 21.18 3.98 1.22
CA LEU A 57 22.12 2.85 1.27
C LEU A 57 22.14 2.09 -0.07
N VAL A 58 21.81 2.77 -1.16
CA VAL A 58 21.76 2.17 -2.50
C VAL A 58 23.09 1.49 -2.80
N ALA A 59 23.03 0.20 -3.16
CA ALA A 59 24.19 -0.63 -3.47
C ALA A 59 25.23 -0.79 -2.34
N ALA A 60 24.89 -0.50 -1.08
CA ALA A 60 25.79 -0.77 0.04
C ALA A 60 25.95 -2.27 0.30
N ASN A 61 27.14 -2.70 0.74
CA ASN A 61 27.43 -4.07 1.09
C ASN A 61 27.24 -4.31 2.59
N LEU A 62 26.04 -4.73 2.98
CA LEU A 62 25.70 -5.14 4.35
C LEU A 62 25.65 -6.67 4.51
N SER A 63 26.30 -7.43 3.61
CA SER A 63 26.33 -8.89 3.70
C SER A 63 26.89 -9.38 5.04
N LYS A 64 26.29 -10.44 5.60
CA LYS A 64 26.65 -11.04 6.91
C LYS A 64 26.68 -10.04 8.08
N THR A 65 25.99 -8.91 7.97
CA THR A 65 25.93 -7.92 9.04
C THR A 65 24.82 -8.30 10.01
N ASP A 66 25.05 -8.11 11.31
CA ASP A 66 23.97 -8.18 12.29
C ASP A 66 23.16 -6.88 12.25
N LEU A 67 21.94 -6.96 11.73
CA LEU A 67 20.95 -5.89 11.62
C LEU A 67 19.68 -6.27 12.39
N SER A 68 19.79 -7.18 13.35
CA SER A 68 18.62 -7.59 14.14
C SER A 68 17.98 -6.38 14.82
N ARG A 69 16.66 -6.26 14.70
CA ARG A 69 15.85 -5.12 15.19
C ARG A 69 16.25 -3.74 14.65
N ALA A 70 17.04 -3.65 13.59
CA ALA A 70 17.37 -2.37 12.97
C ALA A 70 16.14 -1.77 12.25
N LEU A 71 16.12 -0.43 12.13
CA LEU A 71 15.10 0.30 11.39
C LEU A 71 15.66 0.72 10.03
N LEU A 72 15.16 0.12 8.94
CA LEU A 72 15.64 0.25 7.56
C LEU A 72 14.46 0.64 6.63
N SER A 73 13.95 1.85 6.79
CA SER A 73 12.83 2.40 6.01
C SER A 73 13.26 3.47 4.99
N GLY A 74 14.48 3.36 4.44
CA GLY A 74 15.08 4.31 3.49
C GLY A 74 15.09 3.85 2.03
N ASP A 75 16.01 4.42 1.24
CA ASP A 75 16.32 3.98 -0.12
C ASP A 75 17.43 2.92 -0.07
N LEU A 76 17.04 1.67 -0.29
CA LEU A 76 17.85 0.46 -0.09
C LEU A 76 17.96 -0.34 -1.40
N ARG A 77 17.80 0.33 -2.55
CA ARG A 77 17.85 -0.32 -3.86
C ARG A 77 19.20 -0.98 -4.09
N SER A 78 19.19 -2.18 -4.66
CA SER A 78 20.39 -2.98 -4.94
C SER A 78 21.28 -3.24 -3.71
N LEU A 79 20.77 -3.07 -2.49
CA LEU A 79 21.50 -3.34 -1.26
C LEU A 79 21.87 -4.82 -1.17
N ASN A 80 23.11 -5.12 -0.80
CA ASN A 80 23.54 -6.50 -0.57
C ASN A 80 23.40 -6.84 0.92
N LEU A 81 22.41 -7.67 1.25
CA LEU A 81 22.10 -8.22 2.57
C LEU A 81 22.33 -9.75 2.62
N THR A 82 23.14 -10.30 1.71
CA THR A 82 23.38 -11.75 1.62
C THR A 82 23.83 -12.30 2.98
N GLY A 83 23.08 -13.27 3.51
CA GLY A 83 23.38 -13.91 4.80
C GLY A 83 23.31 -12.99 6.02
N ALA A 84 22.71 -11.80 5.93
CA ALA A 84 22.56 -10.89 7.07
C ALA A 84 21.58 -11.45 8.12
N ASN A 85 21.79 -11.08 9.38
CA ASN A 85 20.81 -11.31 10.45
C ASN A 85 19.87 -10.10 10.53
N LEU A 86 18.63 -10.26 10.08
CA LEU A 86 17.59 -9.21 10.02
C LEU A 86 16.41 -9.54 10.94
N ARG A 87 16.61 -10.39 11.94
CA ARG A 87 15.54 -10.82 12.85
C ARG A 87 14.87 -9.62 13.51
N GLY A 88 13.56 -9.50 13.35
CA GLY A 88 12.77 -8.40 13.90
C GLY A 88 13.09 -7.01 13.33
N ALA A 89 13.85 -6.91 12.24
CA ALA A 89 14.14 -5.62 11.61
C ALA A 89 12.89 -5.03 10.91
N ASP A 90 12.85 -3.71 10.75
CA ASP A 90 11.87 -3.01 9.91
C ASP A 90 12.49 -2.71 8.55
N LEU A 91 11.94 -3.30 7.49
CA LEU A 91 12.37 -3.20 6.09
C LEU A 91 11.23 -2.64 5.21
N SER A 92 10.40 -1.75 5.75
CA SER A 92 9.29 -1.09 5.04
C SER A 92 9.71 -0.05 3.97
N GLY A 93 10.98 -0.07 3.52
CA GLY A 93 11.57 0.85 2.55
C GLY A 93 11.54 0.37 1.08
N ASP A 94 12.39 0.98 0.24
CA ASP A 94 12.56 0.60 -1.18
C ASP A 94 13.76 -0.32 -1.35
N LEU A 95 13.51 -1.63 -1.51
CA LEU A 95 14.49 -2.70 -1.68
C LEU A 95 14.53 -3.25 -3.11
N ARG A 96 14.16 -2.46 -4.13
CA ARG A 96 14.19 -2.93 -5.52
C ARG A 96 15.57 -3.47 -5.89
N GLY A 97 15.61 -4.70 -6.39
CA GLY A 97 16.85 -5.38 -6.78
C GLY A 97 17.82 -5.72 -5.63
N ALA A 98 17.42 -5.56 -4.36
CA ALA A 98 18.26 -5.91 -3.23
C ALA A 98 18.49 -7.44 -3.16
N ASN A 99 19.66 -7.85 -2.69
CA ASN A 99 19.99 -9.26 -2.48
C ASN A 99 19.87 -9.60 -0.99
N LEU A 100 18.79 -10.27 -0.60
CA LEU A 100 18.53 -10.80 0.74
C LEU A 100 18.71 -12.33 0.79
N SER A 101 19.41 -12.91 -0.20
CA SER A 101 19.58 -14.36 -0.25
C SER A 101 20.26 -14.87 1.02
N ARG A 102 19.77 -16.01 1.54
CA ARG A 102 20.26 -16.64 2.77
C ARG A 102 20.14 -15.79 4.05
N ALA A 103 19.49 -14.62 4.00
CA ALA A 103 19.31 -13.78 5.18
C ALA A 103 18.32 -14.42 6.17
N ASP A 104 18.49 -14.14 7.46
CA ASP A 104 17.49 -14.48 8.47
C ASP A 104 16.58 -13.29 8.73
N LEU A 105 15.37 -13.31 8.17
CA LEU A 105 14.37 -12.25 8.30
C LEU A 105 13.33 -12.60 9.37
N SER A 106 13.55 -13.62 10.22
CA SER A 106 12.47 -14.12 11.07
C SER A 106 11.87 -13.01 11.96
N GLY A 107 10.55 -12.84 11.90
CA GLY A 107 9.84 -11.79 12.65
C GLY A 107 10.02 -10.37 12.12
N ALA A 108 10.67 -10.17 10.97
CA ALA A 108 10.87 -8.85 10.39
C ALA A 108 9.56 -8.26 9.81
N ASN A 109 9.48 -6.93 9.81
CA ASN A 109 8.40 -6.18 9.17
C ASN A 109 8.82 -5.74 7.78
N LEU A 110 8.25 -6.34 6.73
CA LEU A 110 8.45 -5.98 5.32
C LEU A 110 7.18 -5.36 4.72
N SER A 111 6.20 -5.00 5.55
CA SER A 111 4.91 -4.47 5.08
C SER A 111 5.10 -3.18 4.31
N HIS A 112 4.31 -3.03 3.23
CA HIS A 112 4.31 -1.86 2.35
C HIS A 112 5.65 -1.51 1.66
N GLY A 113 6.70 -2.31 1.85
CA GLY A 113 7.98 -2.13 1.17
C GLY A 113 7.93 -2.52 -0.31
N ASN A 114 8.90 -2.04 -1.08
CA ASN A 114 9.04 -2.39 -2.49
C ASN A 114 10.20 -3.38 -2.69
N PHE A 115 9.89 -4.63 -2.96
CA PHE A 115 10.84 -5.72 -3.17
C PHE A 115 10.90 -6.16 -4.64
N SER A 116 10.54 -5.28 -5.58
CA SER A 116 10.53 -5.66 -7.00
C SER A 116 11.92 -6.10 -7.45
N GLY A 117 12.03 -7.32 -7.97
CA GLY A 117 13.30 -7.92 -8.38
C GLY A 117 14.27 -8.26 -7.23
N ALA A 118 13.86 -8.16 -5.96
CA ALA A 118 14.71 -8.54 -4.84
C ALA A 118 14.90 -10.06 -4.78
N ASP A 119 16.10 -10.50 -4.41
CA ASP A 119 16.42 -11.92 -4.24
C ASP A 119 16.25 -12.31 -2.76
N LEU A 120 15.23 -13.09 -2.45
CA LEU A 120 14.95 -13.65 -1.11
C LEU A 120 15.23 -15.16 -1.07
N SER A 121 15.98 -15.70 -2.04
CA SER A 121 16.26 -17.12 -2.16
C SER A 121 16.98 -17.66 -0.92
N HIS A 122 16.57 -18.84 -0.45
CA HIS A 122 17.11 -19.50 0.73
C HIS A 122 17.02 -18.68 2.04
N SER A 123 16.27 -17.57 2.06
CA SER A 123 16.07 -16.76 3.27
C SER A 123 15.09 -17.42 4.25
N ASN A 124 15.12 -16.98 5.50
CA ASN A 124 14.14 -17.36 6.51
C ASN A 124 13.07 -16.27 6.65
N LEU A 125 11.88 -16.50 6.10
CA LEU A 125 10.72 -15.60 6.14
C LEU A 125 9.70 -16.00 7.21
N SER A 126 10.09 -16.81 8.19
CA SER A 126 9.19 -17.23 9.27
C SER A 126 8.72 -16.03 10.08
N ARG A 127 7.41 -15.90 10.31
CA ARG A 127 6.77 -14.80 11.07
C ARG A 127 6.99 -13.42 10.47
N VAL A 128 7.33 -13.35 9.18
CA VAL A 128 7.50 -12.08 8.47
C VAL A 128 6.15 -11.49 8.09
N ASN A 129 6.03 -10.17 8.21
CA ASN A 129 4.91 -9.43 7.66
C ASN A 129 5.25 -8.88 6.26
N LEU A 130 4.68 -9.44 5.19
CA LEU A 130 4.80 -8.94 3.81
C LEU A 130 3.57 -8.13 3.36
N SER A 131 2.65 -7.80 4.27
CA SER A 131 1.34 -7.26 3.91
C SER A 131 1.45 -5.96 3.11
N GLY A 132 0.74 -5.89 1.97
CA GLY A 132 0.73 -4.72 1.09
C GLY A 132 2.07 -4.37 0.43
N SER A 133 3.06 -5.27 0.46
CA SER A 133 4.35 -5.08 -0.22
C SER A 133 4.25 -5.33 -1.73
N THR A 134 5.19 -4.74 -2.50
CA THR A 134 5.31 -5.00 -3.94
C THR A 134 6.35 -6.09 -4.20
N LEU A 135 5.94 -7.22 -4.79
CA LEU A 135 6.78 -8.42 -4.98
C LEU A 135 7.04 -8.75 -6.47
N ILE A 136 6.88 -7.78 -7.37
CA ILE A 136 7.01 -8.00 -8.82
C ILE A 136 8.41 -8.53 -9.15
N GLY A 137 8.49 -9.77 -9.63
CA GLY A 137 9.76 -10.40 -10.01
C GLY A 137 10.68 -10.73 -8.83
N ALA A 138 10.21 -10.61 -7.59
CA ALA A 138 10.95 -11.06 -6.41
C ALA A 138 11.20 -12.57 -6.48
N ILE A 139 12.33 -13.03 -5.96
CA ILE A 139 12.77 -14.43 -6.08
C ILE A 139 12.66 -15.12 -4.71
N PHE A 140 11.87 -16.18 -4.62
CA PHE A 140 11.55 -16.90 -3.40
C PHE A 140 12.14 -18.32 -3.38
N ASP A 141 13.09 -18.62 -4.28
CA ASP A 141 13.64 -19.96 -4.45
C ASP A 141 14.12 -20.54 -3.11
N ASN A 142 13.55 -21.67 -2.70
CA ASN A 142 13.89 -22.35 -1.45
C ASN A 142 13.79 -21.49 -0.16
N ALA A 143 13.09 -20.34 -0.20
CA ALA A 143 12.85 -19.54 0.99
C ALA A 143 11.97 -20.33 1.98
N ARG A 144 12.21 -20.16 3.28
CA ARG A 144 11.42 -20.80 4.34
C ARG A 144 10.29 -19.89 4.77
N VAL A 145 9.06 -20.40 4.80
CA VAL A 145 7.88 -19.67 5.27
C VAL A 145 7.16 -20.45 6.37
N GLU A 146 6.66 -19.72 7.35
CA GLU A 146 5.90 -20.23 8.50
C GLU A 146 5.29 -19.03 9.21
N TYR A 147 3.97 -18.99 9.39
CA TYR A 147 3.27 -17.82 9.94
C TYR A 147 3.64 -16.52 9.22
N THR A 148 3.92 -16.60 7.91
CA THR A 148 4.26 -15.45 7.07
C THR A 148 2.97 -14.81 6.56
N HIS A 149 2.88 -13.48 6.61
CA HIS A 149 1.67 -12.75 6.19
C HIS A 149 1.80 -12.28 4.74
N PHE A 150 1.05 -12.91 3.83
CA PHE A 150 0.91 -12.51 2.43
C PHE A 150 -0.44 -11.83 2.20
N GLU A 151 -0.78 -10.84 3.02
CA GLU A 151 -2.06 -10.14 2.90
C GLU A 151 -1.93 -8.97 1.90
N ASN A 152 -2.93 -8.77 1.03
CA ASN A 152 -2.94 -7.67 0.07
C ASN A 152 -1.67 -7.60 -0.82
N VAL A 153 -1.18 -8.73 -1.32
CA VAL A 153 -0.03 -8.78 -2.24
C VAL A 153 -0.39 -9.46 -3.57
N ASP A 154 0.36 -9.18 -4.63
CA ASP A 154 0.29 -9.93 -5.89
C ASP A 154 1.43 -10.96 -5.93
N LEU A 155 1.08 -12.25 -5.86
CA LEU A 155 2.02 -13.36 -5.92
C LEU A 155 2.21 -13.91 -7.34
N SER A 156 1.48 -13.41 -8.34
CA SER A 156 1.49 -13.95 -9.70
C SER A 156 2.82 -13.77 -10.45
N ASN A 157 3.65 -12.83 -10.00
CA ASN A 157 4.96 -12.52 -10.58
C ASN A 157 6.13 -12.90 -9.67
N VAL A 158 5.87 -13.56 -8.54
CA VAL A 158 6.93 -14.05 -7.65
C VAL A 158 7.55 -15.30 -8.26
N LYS A 159 8.87 -15.29 -8.42
CA LYS A 159 9.63 -16.38 -9.03
C LYS A 159 9.99 -17.41 -7.97
N GLY A 160 9.92 -18.69 -8.32
CA GLY A 160 10.39 -19.77 -7.43
C GLY A 160 9.48 -20.05 -6.24
N ILE A 161 8.30 -19.45 -6.19
CA ILE A 161 7.38 -19.55 -5.06
C ILE A 161 6.92 -21.00 -4.81
N GLU A 162 6.86 -21.82 -5.86
CA GLU A 162 6.57 -23.25 -5.82
C GLU A 162 7.65 -24.09 -5.12
N THR A 163 8.87 -23.56 -4.98
CA THR A 163 9.99 -24.23 -4.31
C THR A 163 10.15 -23.82 -2.84
N THR A 164 9.30 -22.92 -2.36
CA THR A 164 9.33 -22.46 -0.97
C THR A 164 9.10 -23.62 0.01
N LYS A 165 9.75 -23.53 1.16
CA LYS A 165 9.73 -24.56 2.19
C LYS A 165 8.80 -24.11 3.31
N HIS A 166 7.65 -24.77 3.40
CA HIS A 166 6.67 -24.51 4.43
C HIS A 166 7.02 -25.27 5.71
N SER A 167 7.27 -24.54 6.81
CA SER A 167 7.45 -25.14 8.16
C SER A 167 6.17 -25.05 9.01
N GLY A 168 5.13 -24.42 8.46
CA GLY A 168 3.80 -24.26 9.07
C GLY A 168 2.90 -23.41 8.16
N PRO A 169 1.66 -23.13 8.58
CA PRO A 169 0.70 -22.38 7.78
C PRO A 169 1.10 -20.91 7.64
N SER A 170 0.66 -20.26 6.57
CA SER A 170 0.87 -18.83 6.30
C SER A 170 -0.45 -18.16 5.97
N VAL A 171 -0.53 -16.85 6.15
CA VAL A 171 -1.78 -16.09 5.92
C VAL A 171 -1.83 -15.66 4.46
N ILE A 172 -2.90 -16.04 3.78
CA ILE A 172 -3.24 -15.58 2.43
C ILE A 172 -4.68 -15.10 2.47
N ASP A 173 -4.89 -13.81 2.24
CA ASP A 173 -6.23 -13.23 2.27
C ASP A 173 -6.93 -13.34 0.90
N ILE A 174 -8.24 -13.13 0.90
CA ILE A 174 -9.03 -13.16 -0.34
C ILE A 174 -8.51 -12.13 -1.35
N LYS A 175 -8.03 -10.96 -0.90
CA LYS A 175 -7.51 -9.93 -1.82
C LYS A 175 -6.28 -10.43 -2.58
N THR A 176 -5.36 -11.12 -1.91
CA THR A 176 -4.16 -11.69 -2.54
C THR A 176 -4.49 -12.70 -3.62
N ILE A 177 -5.51 -13.53 -3.41
CA ILE A 177 -5.99 -14.50 -4.41
C ILE A 177 -6.43 -13.79 -5.70
N TYR A 178 -7.20 -12.71 -5.56
CA TYR A 178 -7.71 -11.96 -6.71
C TYR A 178 -6.65 -11.08 -7.37
N LEU A 179 -5.79 -10.41 -6.61
CA LEU A 179 -4.65 -9.66 -7.14
C LEU A 179 -3.74 -10.57 -7.96
N SER A 180 -3.53 -11.80 -7.48
CA SER A 180 -2.73 -12.82 -8.17
C SER A 180 -3.46 -13.47 -9.34
N LYS A 181 -4.71 -13.08 -9.64
CA LYS A 181 -5.52 -13.60 -10.76
C LYS A 181 -5.60 -15.13 -10.80
N GLY A 182 -5.61 -15.78 -9.63
CA GLY A 182 -5.62 -17.24 -9.51
C GLY A 182 -4.33 -17.93 -9.95
N LYS A 183 -3.25 -17.17 -10.22
CA LYS A 183 -1.95 -17.68 -10.67
C LYS A 183 -1.02 -18.09 -9.52
N ILE A 184 -1.55 -18.26 -8.32
CA ILE A 184 -0.77 -18.76 -7.18
C ILE A 184 -0.63 -20.28 -7.35
N PRO A 185 0.59 -20.85 -7.36
CA PRO A 185 0.76 -22.29 -7.51
C PRO A 185 0.02 -23.09 -6.43
N ALA A 186 -0.70 -24.13 -6.83
CA ALA A 186 -1.48 -24.96 -5.90
C ALA A 186 -0.60 -25.59 -4.81
N ILE A 187 0.66 -25.92 -5.13
CA ILE A 187 1.61 -26.47 -4.14
C ILE A 187 1.94 -25.46 -3.03
N PHE A 188 2.09 -24.18 -3.37
CA PHE A 188 2.30 -23.10 -2.41
C PHE A 188 1.07 -22.89 -1.53
N LEU A 189 -0.12 -22.85 -2.14
CA LEU A 189 -1.39 -22.71 -1.42
C LEU A 189 -1.59 -23.85 -0.41
N ARG A 190 -1.36 -25.11 -0.82
CA ARG A 190 -1.40 -26.27 0.08
C ARG A 190 -0.39 -26.14 1.22
N GLY A 191 0.85 -25.78 0.89
CA GLY A 191 1.90 -25.58 1.89
C GLY A 191 1.57 -24.47 2.89
N ALA A 192 0.89 -23.42 2.45
CA ALA A 192 0.41 -22.33 3.30
C ALA A 192 -0.81 -22.74 4.17
N GLY A 193 -1.38 -23.93 3.96
CA GLY A 193 -2.51 -24.45 4.72
C GLY A 193 -3.88 -24.19 4.10
N VAL A 194 -3.95 -23.80 2.82
CA VAL A 194 -5.22 -23.62 2.12
C VAL A 194 -5.84 -24.98 1.77
N PRO A 195 -7.10 -25.26 2.16
CA PRO A 195 -7.76 -26.54 1.86
C PRO A 195 -7.92 -26.83 0.36
N ASP A 196 -7.78 -28.10 -0.05
CA ASP A 196 -7.86 -28.52 -1.46
C ASP A 196 -9.19 -28.16 -2.14
N ASN A 197 -10.31 -28.31 -1.43
CA ASN A 197 -11.62 -27.91 -1.96
C ASN A 197 -11.64 -26.42 -2.31
N PHE A 198 -11.07 -25.57 -1.46
CA PHE A 198 -10.95 -24.14 -1.72
C PHE A 198 -10.02 -23.87 -2.91
N ILE A 199 -8.90 -24.58 -3.04
CA ILE A 199 -7.98 -24.46 -4.19
C ILE A 199 -8.69 -24.79 -5.51
N VAL A 200 -9.50 -25.85 -5.54
CA VAL A 200 -10.25 -26.27 -6.74
C VAL A 200 -11.28 -25.21 -7.15
N PHE A 201 -12.04 -24.66 -6.21
CA PHE A 201 -13.06 -23.64 -6.52
C PHE A 201 -12.46 -22.26 -6.81
N MET A 202 -11.29 -21.95 -6.27
CA MET A 202 -10.63 -20.65 -6.43
C MET A 202 -10.36 -20.30 -7.90
N SER A 203 -9.94 -21.26 -8.75
CA SER A 203 -9.74 -20.98 -10.18
C SER A 203 -11.00 -20.53 -10.89
N SER A 204 -12.18 -21.01 -10.47
CA SER A 204 -13.47 -20.59 -11.02
C SER A 204 -13.91 -19.22 -10.49
N LEU A 205 -13.50 -18.87 -9.27
CA LEU A 205 -13.84 -17.60 -8.62
C LEU A 205 -13.04 -16.41 -9.18
N VAL A 206 -11.84 -16.64 -9.71
CA VAL A 206 -10.99 -15.55 -10.24
C VAL A 206 -11.20 -15.30 -11.74
N GLY A 207 -11.79 -16.25 -12.46
CA GLY A 207 -12.11 -16.12 -13.90
C GLY A 207 -13.38 -15.33 -14.21
N ALA A 208 -14.30 -15.22 -13.25
CA ALA A 208 -15.41 -14.28 -13.36
C ALA A 208 -14.87 -12.86 -13.12
N SER A 209 -15.34 -11.89 -13.92
CA SER A 209 -15.06 -10.47 -13.74
C SER A 209 -15.67 -9.95 -12.44
N PHE A 210 -15.16 -10.40 -11.30
CA PHE A 210 -15.41 -9.81 -10.01
C PHE A 210 -14.47 -8.63 -9.89
N GLU A 211 -14.97 -7.46 -10.23
CA GLU A 211 -14.26 -6.24 -9.91
C GLU A 211 -14.39 -6.03 -8.39
N PHE A 212 -13.25 -5.98 -7.69
CA PHE A 212 -13.14 -6.00 -6.21
C PHE A 212 -13.61 -4.71 -5.56
N TYR A 213 -14.89 -4.37 -5.72
CA TYR A 213 -15.41 -3.10 -5.24
C TYR A 213 -15.64 -3.12 -3.75
N SER A 214 -14.74 -2.42 -3.07
CA SER A 214 -14.85 -2.08 -1.67
C SER A 214 -15.03 -0.56 -1.59
N CYS A 215 -16.13 -0.06 -1.04
CA CYS A 215 -16.32 1.38 -0.85
C CYS A 215 -16.54 1.75 0.60
N PHE A 216 -16.00 2.89 1.01
CA PHE A 216 -16.28 3.49 2.31
C PHE A 216 -17.30 4.60 2.15
N ILE A 217 -18.36 4.56 2.95
CA ILE A 217 -19.40 5.59 2.97
C ILE A 217 -19.02 6.62 4.01
N SER A 218 -18.72 7.82 3.53
CA SER A 218 -18.28 8.97 4.30
C SER A 218 -19.43 9.98 4.33
N TYR A 219 -19.97 10.29 5.52
CA TYR A 219 -21.20 11.05 5.67
C TYR A 219 -21.25 11.81 7.00
N SER A 220 -22.15 12.81 7.11
CA SER A 220 -22.45 13.45 8.39
C SER A 220 -23.44 12.62 9.18
N PHE A 221 -23.33 12.56 10.51
CA PHE A 221 -24.33 11.89 11.37
C PHE A 221 -25.77 12.40 11.14
N LYS A 222 -25.94 13.65 10.68
CA LYS A 222 -27.26 14.19 10.29
C LYS A 222 -27.89 13.48 9.09
N ASP A 223 -27.10 12.73 8.33
CA ASP A 223 -27.48 12.01 7.12
C ASP A 223 -27.59 10.49 7.33
N GLN A 224 -27.58 10.03 8.60
CA GLN A 224 -27.58 8.60 8.97
C GLN A 224 -28.67 7.78 8.29
N GLU A 225 -29.91 8.28 8.25
CA GLU A 225 -31.06 7.58 7.66
C GLU A 225 -30.82 7.24 6.18
N PHE A 226 -30.23 8.18 5.44
CA PHE A 226 -29.87 7.97 4.04
C PHE A 226 -28.66 7.05 3.89
N ALA A 227 -27.64 7.22 4.74
CA ALA A 227 -26.44 6.40 4.72
C ALA A 227 -26.74 4.92 4.98
N ASP A 228 -27.63 4.61 5.92
CA ASP A 228 -28.06 3.24 6.25
C ASP A 228 -28.80 2.59 5.08
N ARG A 229 -29.71 3.34 4.44
CA ARG A 229 -30.42 2.85 3.25
C ARG A 229 -29.46 2.56 2.10
N LEU A 230 -28.56 3.49 1.82
CA LEU A 230 -27.55 3.34 0.78
C LEU A 230 -26.62 2.15 1.06
N PHE A 231 -26.20 1.99 2.33
CA PHE A 231 -25.40 0.85 2.78
C PHE A 231 -26.11 -0.49 2.50
N ALA A 232 -27.36 -0.62 2.93
CA ALA A 232 -28.14 -1.84 2.75
C ALA A 232 -28.32 -2.21 1.27
N ASP A 233 -28.62 -1.21 0.43
CA ASP A 233 -28.83 -1.42 -1.00
C ASP A 233 -27.51 -1.77 -1.71
N LEU A 234 -26.39 -1.15 -1.34
CA LEU A 234 -25.05 -1.50 -1.86
C LEU A 234 -24.68 -2.96 -1.53
N GLN A 235 -24.86 -3.38 -0.28
CA GLN A 235 -24.59 -4.75 0.18
C GLN A 235 -25.45 -5.77 -0.55
N THR A 236 -26.76 -5.49 -0.69
CA THR A 236 -27.71 -6.35 -1.42
C THR A 236 -27.31 -6.53 -2.89
N ASN A 237 -26.64 -5.53 -3.48
CA ASN A 237 -26.14 -5.56 -4.85
C ASN A 237 -24.68 -6.07 -4.95
N GLY A 238 -24.15 -6.68 -3.89
CA GLY A 238 -22.82 -7.30 -3.87
C GLY A 238 -21.67 -6.31 -3.78
N VAL A 239 -21.93 -5.03 -3.49
CA VAL A 239 -20.87 -4.05 -3.25
C VAL A 239 -20.45 -4.15 -1.79
N ARG A 240 -19.18 -4.49 -1.55
CA ARG A 240 -18.66 -4.52 -0.19
C ARG A 240 -18.51 -3.08 0.29
N CYS A 241 -19.27 -2.68 1.29
CA CYS A 241 -19.17 -1.35 1.84
C CYS A 241 -19.09 -1.34 3.36
N TRP A 242 -18.49 -0.29 3.90
CA TRP A 242 -18.39 -0.02 5.33
C TRP A 242 -18.60 1.47 5.54
N PHE A 243 -19.03 1.85 6.74
CA PHE A 243 -19.01 3.25 7.12
C PHE A 243 -17.58 3.67 7.42
N ALA A 244 -17.19 4.84 6.91
CA ALA A 244 -16.03 5.54 7.41
C ALA A 244 -16.41 6.03 8.81
N GLN A 245 -16.03 5.26 9.84
CA GLN A 245 -16.27 5.63 11.23
C GLN A 245 -15.56 6.95 11.50
N HIS A 246 -16.34 8.03 11.51
CA HIS A 246 -15.91 9.34 11.95
C HIS A 246 -16.64 9.65 13.24
N ASP A 247 -16.16 9.04 14.33
CA ASP A 247 -16.40 9.63 15.64
C ASP A 247 -15.16 9.53 16.53
N MET A 248 -14.69 10.72 16.85
CA MET A 248 -13.73 11.04 17.88
C MET A 248 -14.18 10.43 19.21
N GLN A 249 -13.50 9.38 19.66
CA GLN A 249 -13.44 9.12 21.10
C GLN A 249 -12.79 10.34 21.74
N ALA A 250 -13.52 11.04 22.61
CA ALA A 250 -12.94 12.06 23.48
C ALA A 250 -11.71 11.44 24.19
N GLY A 251 -10.51 11.93 23.88
CA GLY A 251 -9.25 11.46 24.48
C GLY A 251 -8.23 10.80 23.56
N LYS A 252 -8.47 10.69 22.24
CA LYS A 252 -7.42 10.28 21.28
C LYS A 252 -7.26 11.30 20.15
N THR A 253 -6.01 11.57 19.77
CA THR A 253 -5.64 12.55 18.75
C THR A 253 -6.19 12.16 17.37
N VAL A 254 -6.89 13.12 16.75
CA VAL A 254 -7.62 13.05 15.46
C VAL A 254 -6.77 12.56 14.27
N HIS A 255 -5.43 12.60 14.37
CA HIS A 255 -4.54 12.38 13.25
C HIS A 255 -4.19 10.92 12.91
N GLU A 256 -4.49 9.93 13.76
CA GLU A 256 -4.09 8.53 13.48
C GLU A 256 -5.19 7.65 12.85
N GLN A 257 -6.48 7.99 13.04
CA GLN A 257 -7.58 7.12 12.62
C GLN A 257 -8.01 7.31 11.15
N ILE A 258 -7.73 8.49 10.59
CA ILE A 258 -8.07 8.82 9.19
C ILE A 258 -7.09 8.13 8.21
N ASP A 259 -5.88 7.79 8.65
CA ASP A 259 -4.87 7.20 7.78
C ASP A 259 -5.06 5.71 7.49
N THR A 260 -5.75 4.97 8.37
CA THR A 260 -5.92 3.51 8.19
C THR A 260 -7.06 3.18 7.23
N ALA A 261 -8.18 3.92 7.26
CA ALA A 261 -9.35 3.64 6.44
C ALA A 261 -9.14 4.00 4.96
N ILE A 262 -8.60 5.18 4.63
CA ILE A 262 -8.41 5.59 3.23
C ILE A 262 -7.32 4.76 2.52
N ARG A 263 -6.33 4.25 3.25
CA ARG A 263 -5.20 3.48 2.67
C ARG A 263 -5.59 2.07 2.21
N LEU A 264 -6.61 1.45 2.79
CA LEU A 264 -6.90 0.02 2.56
C LEU A 264 -7.96 -0.23 1.46
N HIS A 265 -8.87 0.71 1.23
CA HIS A 265 -10.09 0.47 0.43
C HIS A 265 -10.02 1.05 -0.98
N GLU A 266 -10.70 0.44 -1.95
CA GLU A 266 -10.61 0.91 -3.34
C GLU A 266 -11.28 2.25 -3.62
N ARG A 267 -12.35 2.61 -2.88
CA ARG A 267 -13.17 3.79 -3.16
C ARG A 267 -13.71 4.45 -1.91
N LEU A 268 -13.87 5.77 -1.98
CA LEU A 268 -14.51 6.63 -0.99
C LEU A 268 -15.78 7.23 -1.60
N LEU A 269 -16.93 6.79 -1.10
CA LEU A 269 -18.25 7.33 -1.43
C LEU A 269 -18.58 8.46 -0.45
N LEU A 270 -18.49 9.70 -0.91
CA LEU A 270 -18.65 10.89 -0.08
C LEU A 270 -20.07 11.46 -0.21
N ILE A 271 -20.83 11.46 0.88
CA ILE A 271 -22.15 12.08 0.96
C ILE A 271 -21.97 13.58 1.23
N VAL A 272 -22.17 14.37 0.18
CA VAL A 272 -22.10 15.83 0.24
C VAL A 272 -23.49 16.38 0.55
N SER A 273 -23.63 16.92 1.75
CA SER A 273 -24.84 17.52 2.28
C SER A 273 -24.51 18.90 2.86
N SER A 274 -25.53 19.70 3.15
CA SER A 274 -25.39 20.97 3.87
C SER A 274 -24.69 20.79 5.24
N ALA A 275 -24.75 19.59 5.81
CA ALA A 275 -24.10 19.24 7.06
C ALA A 275 -22.63 18.83 6.91
N SER A 276 -22.23 18.31 5.75
CA SER A 276 -20.87 17.80 5.51
C SER A 276 -19.99 18.74 4.69
N ILE A 277 -20.56 19.53 3.78
CA ILE A 277 -19.83 20.33 2.78
C ILE A 277 -18.82 21.33 3.39
N ASN A 278 -19.16 21.92 4.54
CA ASN A 278 -18.30 22.92 5.21
C ASN A 278 -17.44 22.34 6.34
N SER A 279 -17.46 21.01 6.52
CA SER A 279 -16.74 20.37 7.61
C SER A 279 -15.26 20.16 7.28
N GLU A 280 -14.40 20.33 8.27
CA GLU A 280 -12.95 20.20 8.11
C GLU A 280 -12.52 18.77 7.76
N TRP A 281 -13.30 17.79 8.21
CA TRP A 281 -13.08 16.39 7.93
C TRP A 281 -13.34 16.05 6.45
N VAL A 282 -14.40 16.58 5.82
CA VAL A 282 -14.68 16.37 4.38
C VAL A 282 -13.55 16.93 3.52
N LYS A 283 -13.02 18.11 3.86
CA LYS A 283 -11.87 18.70 3.14
C LYS A 283 -10.65 17.78 3.22
N THR A 284 -10.38 17.24 4.42
CA THR A 284 -9.27 16.31 4.66
C THR A 284 -9.44 15.02 3.86
N GLU A 285 -10.64 14.42 3.86
CA GLU A 285 -10.97 13.22 3.09
C GLU A 285 -10.77 13.42 1.58
N ILE A 286 -11.24 14.55 1.04
CA ILE A 286 -11.04 14.91 -0.37
C ILE A 286 -9.55 15.05 -0.70
N ALA A 287 -8.81 15.83 0.09
CA ALA A 287 -7.38 16.05 -0.14
C ALA A 287 -6.60 14.72 -0.17
N LYS A 288 -6.90 13.82 0.79
CA LYS A 288 -6.28 12.49 0.87
C LYS A 288 -6.67 11.60 -0.31
N ALA A 289 -7.96 11.53 -0.66
CA ALA A 289 -8.42 10.77 -1.81
C ALA A 289 -7.74 11.26 -3.11
N ARG A 290 -7.66 12.58 -3.33
CA ARG A 290 -7.01 13.16 -4.52
C ARG A 290 -5.51 12.89 -4.57
N LYS A 291 -4.81 12.94 -3.42
CA LYS A 291 -3.40 12.55 -3.35
C LYS A 291 -3.19 11.13 -3.85
N ARG A 292 -4.12 10.23 -3.54
CA ARG A 292 -4.10 8.84 -3.96
C ARG A 292 -4.46 8.65 -5.43
N GLU A 293 -5.50 9.34 -5.93
CA GLU A 293 -5.90 9.23 -7.33
C GLU A 293 -4.76 9.59 -8.30
N ILE A 294 -4.00 10.64 -7.98
CA ILE A 294 -2.84 11.04 -8.79
C ILE A 294 -1.72 9.99 -8.71
N LYS A 295 -1.45 9.47 -7.50
CA LYS A 295 -0.41 8.47 -7.28
C LYS A 295 -0.73 7.14 -7.98
N GLU A 296 -1.99 6.70 -7.93
CA GLU A 296 -2.45 5.41 -8.43
C GLU A 296 -3.01 5.48 -9.86
N ARG A 297 -3.16 6.68 -10.44
CA ARG A 297 -3.83 6.93 -11.74
C ARG A 297 -5.18 6.21 -11.85
N LYS A 298 -5.91 6.15 -10.74
CA LYS A 298 -7.20 5.47 -10.59
C LYS A 298 -8.12 6.40 -9.80
N ARG A 299 -9.40 6.46 -10.15
CA ARG A 299 -10.39 7.20 -9.36
C ARG A 299 -10.67 6.49 -8.04
N VAL A 300 -10.71 7.26 -6.97
CA VAL A 300 -10.95 6.83 -5.60
C VAL A 300 -12.16 7.56 -5.04
N LEU A 301 -12.39 8.83 -5.40
CA LEU A 301 -13.45 9.66 -4.85
C LEU A 301 -14.73 9.60 -5.71
N PHE A 302 -15.85 9.26 -5.05
CA PHE A 302 -17.19 9.19 -5.63
C PHE A 302 -18.14 10.06 -4.79
N PRO A 303 -18.28 11.35 -5.10
CA PRO A 303 -19.19 12.22 -4.37
C PRO A 303 -20.65 11.94 -4.79
N ILE A 304 -21.59 12.08 -3.85
CA ILE A 304 -23.04 12.07 -4.11
C ILE A 304 -23.68 13.26 -3.39
N ARG A 305 -24.66 13.92 -4.01
CA ARG A 305 -25.34 15.08 -3.38
C ARG A 305 -26.60 14.60 -2.65
N LEU A 306 -26.86 15.15 -1.46
CA LEU A 306 -28.05 14.78 -0.68
C LEU A 306 -29.05 15.92 -0.47
N ASN A 307 -28.61 17.12 -0.13
CA ASN A 307 -29.54 18.23 0.18
C ASN A 307 -28.91 19.60 -0.09
N ILE A 308 -28.07 19.66 -1.12
CA ILE A 308 -27.44 20.87 -1.62
C ILE A 308 -27.87 21.11 -3.07
N SER A 309 -28.05 22.37 -3.46
CA SER A 309 -28.31 22.72 -4.86
C SER A 309 -27.03 22.57 -5.69
N PHE A 310 -27.19 22.51 -7.02
CA PHE A 310 -26.05 22.53 -7.92
C PHE A 310 -25.25 23.84 -7.79
N ASP A 311 -25.92 24.96 -7.58
CA ASP A 311 -25.27 26.27 -7.39
C ASP A 311 -24.39 26.30 -6.13
N GLN A 312 -24.90 25.76 -5.00
CA GLN A 312 -24.13 25.64 -3.76
C GLN A 312 -22.90 24.75 -3.91
N LEU A 313 -23.00 23.70 -4.73
CA LEU A 313 -21.87 22.85 -5.06
C LEU A 313 -20.88 23.58 -5.99
N GLN A 314 -21.39 24.36 -6.94
CA GLN A 314 -20.58 25.12 -7.88
C GLN A 314 -19.78 26.23 -7.20
N GLU A 315 -20.32 26.83 -6.15
CA GLU A 315 -19.68 27.86 -5.33
C GLU A 315 -18.78 27.29 -4.21
N TRP A 316 -18.78 25.97 -4.02
CA TRP A 316 -17.97 25.34 -2.97
C TRP A 316 -16.49 25.32 -3.32
N GLU A 317 -15.69 25.95 -2.46
CA GLU A 317 -14.23 25.95 -2.54
C GLU A 317 -13.65 25.11 -1.39
N CYS A 318 -12.86 24.10 -1.74
CA CYS A 318 -12.08 23.29 -0.81
C CYS A 318 -10.60 23.62 -1.03
N PHE A 319 -10.15 24.72 -0.44
CA PHE A 319 -8.75 25.14 -0.55
C PHE A 319 -7.82 24.13 0.15
N ASP A 320 -6.96 23.49 -0.65
CA ASP A 320 -5.89 22.63 -0.16
C ASP A 320 -4.59 23.45 -0.09
N ALA A 321 -4.20 23.81 1.14
CA ALA A 321 -3.03 24.63 1.41
C ALA A 321 -1.71 23.96 0.98
N ASP A 322 -1.65 22.63 0.97
CA ASP A 322 -0.45 21.88 0.55
C ASP A 322 -0.27 21.93 -0.97
N ARG A 323 -1.36 22.13 -1.72
CA ARG A 323 -1.37 22.16 -3.19
C ARG A 323 -1.53 23.55 -3.79
N GLY A 324 -1.95 24.53 -3.00
CA GLY A 324 -2.31 25.87 -3.46
C GLY A 324 -3.45 25.87 -4.49
N LYS A 325 -4.35 24.87 -4.43
CA LYS A 325 -5.43 24.67 -5.39
C LYS A 325 -6.74 24.33 -4.70
N ASP A 326 -7.84 24.66 -5.36
CA ASP A 326 -9.17 24.22 -4.96
C ASP A 326 -9.40 22.75 -5.34
N SER A 327 -9.40 21.87 -4.34
CA SER A 327 -9.63 20.43 -4.51
C SER A 327 -11.10 20.07 -4.81
N ALA A 328 -12.04 21.02 -4.62
CA ALA A 328 -13.44 20.86 -5.00
C ALA A 328 -13.70 21.26 -6.46
N ARG A 329 -12.80 22.00 -7.12
CA ARG A 329 -12.91 22.35 -8.55
C ARG A 329 -13.09 21.13 -9.44
N GLU A 330 -12.30 20.09 -9.22
CA GLU A 330 -12.38 18.84 -9.98
C GLU A 330 -13.53 17.93 -9.50
N ILE A 331 -14.18 18.20 -8.35
CA ILE A 331 -15.44 17.52 -7.99
C ILE A 331 -16.58 18.04 -8.88
N ARG A 332 -16.54 19.34 -9.22
CA ARG A 332 -17.51 20.01 -10.11
C ARG A 332 -17.36 19.59 -11.58
N GLU A 333 -16.24 19.00 -11.97
CA GLU A 333 -15.96 18.56 -13.34
C GLU A 333 -16.57 17.19 -13.70
N TYR A 334 -17.11 16.46 -12.72
CA TYR A 334 -17.78 15.16 -12.95
C TYR A 334 -19.27 15.22 -12.66
N TYR A 335 -20.04 14.33 -13.31
CA TYR A 335 -21.42 14.08 -12.92
C TYR A 335 -21.49 13.53 -11.49
N ILE A 336 -22.19 14.23 -10.61
CA ILE A 336 -22.45 13.83 -9.22
C ILE A 336 -23.88 13.30 -9.14
N PRO A 337 -24.13 12.02 -8.77
CA PRO A 337 -25.47 11.48 -8.59
C PRO A 337 -26.36 12.32 -7.65
N ASP A 338 -27.66 12.44 -7.98
CA ASP A 338 -28.62 13.28 -7.24
C ASP A 338 -29.50 12.53 -6.26
N PHE A 339 -29.18 12.54 -4.98
CA PHE A 339 -30.03 11.92 -3.96
C PHE A 339 -30.94 12.91 -3.22
N THR A 340 -31.14 14.14 -3.69
CA THR A 340 -32.10 15.09 -3.08
C THR A 340 -33.52 14.54 -2.96
N GLY A 341 -33.94 13.72 -3.93
CA GLY A 341 -35.24 13.06 -3.94
C GLY A 341 -35.29 11.69 -3.27
N TRP A 342 -34.30 11.29 -2.45
CA TRP A 342 -34.11 9.90 -2.01
C TRP A 342 -35.31 9.29 -1.26
N LYS A 343 -36.15 10.09 -0.61
CA LYS A 343 -37.38 9.60 0.05
C LYS A 343 -38.44 9.09 -0.94
N ASN A 344 -38.39 9.53 -2.20
CA ASN A 344 -39.18 8.95 -3.27
C ASN A 344 -38.48 7.69 -3.81
N HIS A 345 -39.18 6.55 -3.80
CA HIS A 345 -38.62 5.26 -4.20
C HIS A 345 -38.07 5.26 -5.63
N ASP A 346 -38.85 5.77 -6.60
CA ASP A 346 -38.47 5.74 -8.01
C ASP A 346 -37.27 6.64 -8.31
N LYS A 347 -37.27 7.86 -7.74
CA LYS A 347 -36.14 8.80 -7.88
C LYS A 347 -34.86 8.20 -7.29
N TYR A 348 -34.95 7.62 -6.09
CA TYR A 348 -33.83 6.95 -5.47
C TYR A 348 -33.30 5.79 -6.32
N GLN A 349 -34.17 4.89 -6.79
CA GLN A 349 -33.75 3.71 -7.55
C GLN A 349 -33.10 4.09 -8.89
N GLN A 350 -33.59 5.15 -9.55
CA GLN A 350 -32.98 5.67 -10.78
C GLN A 350 -31.54 6.14 -10.55
N GLU A 351 -31.31 6.92 -9.50
CA GLU A 351 -29.99 7.47 -9.17
C GLU A 351 -29.06 6.41 -8.58
N PHE A 352 -29.60 5.48 -7.79
CA PHE A 352 -28.88 4.34 -7.26
C PHE A 352 -28.35 3.40 -8.36
N LYS A 353 -29.14 3.14 -9.41
CA LYS A 353 -28.67 2.37 -10.58
C LYS A 353 -27.53 3.05 -11.31
N LYS A 354 -27.56 4.39 -11.44
CA LYS A 354 -26.45 5.16 -12.03
C LYS A 354 -25.20 5.06 -11.15
N LEU A 355 -25.35 5.26 -9.84
CA LEU A 355 -24.27 5.10 -8.87
C LEU A 355 -23.63 3.71 -8.94
N LEU A 356 -24.45 2.64 -8.93
CA LEU A 356 -23.96 1.26 -9.07
C LEU A 356 -23.19 1.06 -10.37
N ARG A 357 -23.67 1.62 -11.47
CA ARG A 357 -22.99 1.54 -12.76
C ARG A 357 -21.65 2.28 -12.74
N ASP A 358 -21.60 3.46 -12.13
CA ASP A 358 -20.39 4.28 -12.09
C ASP A 358 -19.35 3.68 -11.12
N LEU A 359 -19.81 3.06 -10.02
CA LEU A 359 -19.01 2.15 -9.21
C LEU A 359 -18.62 0.86 -9.99
N LYS A 360 -19.23 0.51 -11.11
CA LYS A 360 -18.83 -0.67 -11.90
C LYS A 360 -18.02 -0.35 -13.16
N LYS A 361 -17.95 0.92 -13.60
CA LYS A 361 -17.49 1.23 -14.96
C LYS A 361 -16.02 1.58 -15.15
N GLU A 362 -15.23 1.81 -14.11
CA GLU A 362 -13.89 2.38 -14.33
C GLU A 362 -12.77 1.34 -14.49
N THR A 363 -12.69 0.88 -15.74
CA THR A 363 -11.48 0.40 -16.42
C THR A 363 -10.77 1.61 -17.06
N THR A 364 -9.56 1.91 -16.60
CA THR A 364 -8.45 2.49 -17.39
C THR A 364 -8.68 3.85 -18.09
N ILE A 365 -8.32 4.97 -17.44
CA ILE A 365 -8.08 6.27 -18.12
C ILE A 365 -6.87 6.20 -19.08
N ALA A 366 -6.05 5.15 -19.03
CA ALA A 366 -4.84 5.01 -19.85
C ALA A 366 -5.07 4.55 -21.32
N GLY A 367 -6.29 4.23 -21.75
CA GLY A 367 -6.53 3.67 -23.09
C GLY A 367 -6.86 4.69 -24.21
N ALA A 368 -7.22 5.93 -23.87
CA ALA A 368 -7.71 6.90 -24.86
C ALA A 368 -6.62 7.83 -25.43
N ALA A 369 -5.41 7.85 -24.85
CA ALA A 369 -4.32 8.73 -25.30
C ALA A 369 -3.34 8.06 -26.28
N GLU A 370 -3.38 6.73 -26.45
CA GLU A 370 -2.51 6.01 -27.39
C GLU A 370 -3.18 5.67 -28.73
N ALA A 371 -4.49 5.92 -28.88
CA ALA A 371 -5.24 5.60 -30.10
C ALA A 371 -5.42 6.79 -31.08
N SER A 372 -4.87 7.96 -30.79
CA SER A 372 -4.99 9.17 -31.63
C SER A 372 -3.65 9.68 -32.18
N GLY A 373 -2.59 8.85 -32.17
CA GLY A 373 -1.23 9.23 -32.59
C GLY A 373 -0.71 8.53 -33.85
N HIS A 374 -1.52 7.73 -34.54
CA HIS A 374 -1.12 7.06 -35.78
C HIS A 374 -2.18 7.25 -36.87
N GLU A 375 -2.21 8.44 -37.45
CA GLU A 375 -2.63 8.66 -38.83
C GLU A 375 -2.17 10.08 -39.21
N LEU A 376 -1.51 10.19 -40.36
CA LEU A 376 -0.85 11.37 -41.00
C LEU A 376 0.68 11.33 -40.96
N ASP A 377 1.25 10.49 -41.82
CA ASP A 377 2.46 10.80 -42.60
C ASP A 377 2.24 10.22 -44.02
N GLU A 378 1.68 11.05 -44.91
CA GLU A 378 1.99 11.08 -46.34
C GLU A 378 2.54 12.48 -46.68
#